data_AF-A0A836KTP3-F1
#
_entry.id   AF-A0A836KTP3-F1
#
_cell.length_a   1.000
_cell.length_b   1.000
_cell.length_c   1.000
_cell.angle_alpha   90.00
_cell.angle_beta   90.00
_cell.angle_gamma   90.00
#
_symmetry.space_group_name_H-M   'P 1'
#
loop_
_entity.id
_entity.type
_entity.pdbx_description
1 polymer ?
#
loop_
_entity_poly.entity_id
_entity_poly.type
_entity_poly.pdbx_seq_one_letter_code
_entity_poly.pdbx_strand_id
1 'polypeptide(L)'
;MEYDYTIITDAAKDFDHILDAGAGLYLKSIKTPGAPFIRPAFGLSLQPLRPNRVACLADMSCAANSSAKYTDFPVLVDRDFVDVMKAFFVSSFQKAKAAPQKLVNIGSRSADSLDDSPHVTRAMLSGMDPTIVALAWACAPQHDIFASTRRRWLRKTCFTAEGTAEMSQKVHQVMKEFLLSDLFLTLLPKAKSLWEYRQWLCCNIRNCGLLIDDPEGVDEAALPACRFEAQDDQLFFMAAHSHPMNYNAWHYRRLRFRTLHSNTSSTREGCDSACDAIRVDSEKVIQFTREHNSDGSATSYLLFLLQEQEDLDRKADVSLLEAELLAKGTGQADAKPLRSRLQEGPNASKDDGSGRCVSESFPSIRLAPALWRSFMAVTQAEIRLHSEKGHECMWHLRLGLVQWACTRSPHHRVLSLWSAEDELRWVSAYAGLHLLDSAHALLSPVTGLPHAWSESSGSPAWTSFNAARYGCQLAAILLDTSSRASPSVASDRKAFLLPSLGLP
;
A
#
# COMPACT_ATOMS: atom_id res chain seq x y z
N MET A 1 -16.17 29.69 28.91
CA MET A 1 -15.24 28.58 29.22
C MET A 1 -15.93 27.35 29.79
N GLU A 2 -16.67 27.42 30.91
CA GLU A 2 -17.46 26.25 31.35
C GLU A 2 -18.51 25.87 30.30
N TYR A 3 -19.20 26.84 29.72
CA TYR A 3 -20.14 26.62 28.61
C TYR A 3 -19.49 25.96 27.38
N ASP A 4 -18.35 26.50 26.92
CA ASP A 4 -17.60 25.96 25.76
C ASP A 4 -17.10 24.54 26.04
N TYR A 5 -16.60 24.29 27.25
CA TYR A 5 -16.13 22.96 27.64
C TYR A 5 -17.27 21.95 27.66
N THR A 6 -18.46 22.33 28.16
CA THR A 6 -19.65 21.46 28.12
C THR A 6 -20.02 21.07 26.69
N ILE A 7 -20.07 22.04 25.76
CA ILE A 7 -20.34 21.77 24.34
C ILE A 7 -19.33 20.79 23.76
N ILE A 8 -18.03 21.00 24.03
CA ILE A 8 -16.96 20.12 23.55
C ILE A 8 -17.10 18.72 24.14
N THR A 9 -17.38 18.60 25.44
CA THR A 9 -17.54 17.30 26.08
C THR A 9 -18.77 16.54 25.61
N ASP A 10 -19.87 17.22 25.32
CA ASP A 10 -21.08 16.57 24.81
C ASP A 10 -20.90 16.14 23.35
N ALA A 11 -20.28 16.99 22.52
CA ALA A 11 -19.88 16.60 21.17
C ALA A 11 -18.91 15.42 21.17
N ALA A 12 -17.98 15.36 22.14
CA ALA A 12 -17.05 14.25 22.29
C ALA A 12 -17.77 12.95 22.65
N LYS A 13 -18.77 12.98 23.56
CA LYS A 13 -19.57 11.79 23.87
C LYS A 13 -20.36 11.29 22.65
N ASP A 14 -20.99 12.20 21.93
CA ASP A 14 -21.74 11.85 20.71
C ASP A 14 -20.81 11.21 19.68
N PHE A 15 -19.66 11.83 19.44
CA PHE A 15 -18.65 11.30 18.52
C PHE A 15 -18.06 9.96 18.98
N ASP A 16 -17.91 9.75 20.29
CA ASP A 16 -17.44 8.48 20.83
C ASP A 16 -18.44 7.36 20.57
N HIS A 17 -19.73 7.63 20.79
CA HIS A 17 -20.82 6.69 20.55
C HIS A 17 -20.89 6.27 19.07
N ILE A 18 -20.70 7.23 18.17
CA ILE A 18 -20.58 7.00 16.73
C ILE A 18 -19.42 6.06 16.43
N LEU A 19 -18.23 6.35 16.97
CA LEU A 19 -17.03 5.55 16.73
C LEU A 19 -17.20 4.13 17.29
N ASP A 20 -17.81 4.00 18.48
CA ASP A 20 -18.11 2.71 19.10
C ASP A 20 -19.03 1.84 18.25
N ALA A 21 -20.14 2.43 17.77
CA ALA A 21 -21.09 1.74 16.91
C ALA A 21 -20.44 1.31 15.58
N GLY A 22 -19.68 2.21 14.95
CA GLY A 22 -18.97 1.92 13.71
C GLY A 22 -17.86 0.88 13.90
N ALA A 23 -17.13 0.90 15.01
CA ALA A 23 -16.14 -0.12 15.33
C ALA A 23 -16.77 -1.51 15.52
N GLY A 24 -17.93 -1.59 16.19
CA GLY A 24 -18.68 -2.85 16.30
C GLY A 24 -19.10 -3.41 14.94
N LEU A 25 -19.54 -2.53 14.03
CA LEU A 25 -19.87 -2.89 12.66
C LEU A 25 -18.63 -3.35 11.86
N TYR A 26 -17.51 -2.64 11.96
CA TYR A 26 -16.22 -3.03 11.36
C TYR A 26 -15.79 -4.42 11.79
N LEU A 27 -15.83 -4.69 13.09
CA LEU A 27 -15.48 -6.00 13.65
C LEU A 27 -16.40 -7.08 13.11
N LYS A 28 -17.71 -6.84 13.07
CA LYS A 28 -18.67 -7.79 12.51
C LYS A 28 -18.37 -8.09 11.04
N SER A 29 -18.07 -7.06 10.25
CA SER A 29 -17.69 -7.22 8.85
C SER A 29 -16.44 -8.09 8.70
N ILE A 30 -15.39 -7.82 9.48
CA ILE A 30 -14.14 -8.58 9.39
C ILE A 30 -14.32 -10.02 9.86
N LYS A 31 -14.97 -10.23 11.01
CA LYS A 31 -15.09 -11.55 11.68
C LYS A 31 -16.12 -12.48 11.06
N THR A 32 -17.19 -11.97 10.45
CA THR A 32 -18.24 -12.82 9.88
C THR A 32 -17.93 -13.17 8.42
N PRO A 33 -17.71 -14.47 8.09
CA PRO A 33 -17.53 -14.90 6.70
C PRO A 33 -18.72 -14.48 5.83
N GLY A 34 -18.45 -13.93 4.65
CA GLY A 34 -19.49 -13.48 3.72
C GLY A 34 -20.20 -12.18 4.12
N ALA A 35 -19.91 -11.58 5.28
CA ALA A 35 -20.46 -10.26 5.59
C ALA A 35 -19.93 -9.21 4.60
N PRO A 36 -20.77 -8.24 4.20
CA PRO A 36 -20.34 -7.17 3.31
C PRO A 36 -19.29 -6.31 4.01
N PHE A 37 -18.32 -5.83 3.22
CA PHE A 37 -17.38 -4.82 3.69
C PHE A 37 -18.11 -3.50 3.94
N ILE A 38 -17.71 -2.82 4.99
CA ILE A 38 -18.38 -1.60 5.41
C ILE A 38 -17.62 -0.43 4.83
N ARG A 39 -18.29 0.35 4.00
CA ARG A 39 -17.76 1.66 3.65
C ARG A 39 -18.31 2.65 4.67
N PRO A 40 -17.47 3.25 5.52
CA PRO A 40 -17.92 4.33 6.39
C PRO A 40 -18.32 5.51 5.49
N ALA A 41 -19.62 5.68 5.30
CA ALA A 41 -20.21 6.81 4.60
C ALA A 41 -20.97 7.66 5.61
N PHE A 42 -20.43 8.86 5.88
CA PHE A 42 -21.08 9.82 6.76
C PHE A 42 -21.83 10.82 5.89
N GLY A 43 -23.13 10.58 5.73
CA GLY A 43 -24.07 11.50 5.09
C GLY A 43 -24.76 12.37 6.14
N LEU A 44 -24.81 13.68 5.90
CA LEU A 44 -25.59 14.63 6.69
C LEU A 44 -26.91 14.95 5.99
N SER A 45 -27.99 14.91 6.77
CA SER A 45 -29.35 15.22 6.35
C SER A 45 -29.49 16.65 5.81
N LEU A 46 -30.32 16.83 4.78
CA LEU A 46 -30.75 18.13 4.23
C LEU A 46 -31.74 18.90 5.14
N GLN A 47 -31.86 18.55 6.43
CA GLN A 47 -32.61 19.33 7.42
C GLN A 47 -31.67 20.17 8.29
N PRO A 48 -32.09 21.37 8.75
CA PRO A 48 -31.24 22.26 9.51
C PRO A 48 -30.77 21.56 10.80
N LEU A 49 -29.46 21.31 10.89
CA LEU A 49 -28.84 20.90 12.14
C LEU A 49 -29.09 22.01 13.15
N ARG A 50 -29.71 21.67 14.29
CA ARG A 50 -29.70 22.54 15.47
C ARG A 50 -28.24 22.83 15.84
N PRO A 51 -27.93 24.00 16.42
CA PRO A 51 -26.58 24.28 16.90
C PRO A 51 -26.17 23.19 17.90
N ASN A 52 -25.00 22.57 17.67
CA ASN A 52 -24.33 21.54 18.50
C ASN A 52 -24.63 20.05 18.24
N ARG A 53 -24.72 19.56 16.99
CA ARG A 53 -24.72 18.10 16.72
C ARG A 53 -23.80 17.68 15.57
N VAL A 54 -22.88 16.75 15.85
CA VAL A 54 -22.11 15.97 14.86
C VAL A 54 -23.02 14.85 14.37
N ALA A 55 -23.60 14.95 13.17
CA ALA A 55 -24.47 13.88 12.68
C ALA A 55 -23.69 12.76 11.98
N CYS A 56 -24.23 11.55 12.08
CA CYS A 56 -23.61 10.32 11.61
C CYS A 56 -24.56 9.33 10.95
N LEU A 57 -23.95 8.58 10.03
CA LEU A 57 -24.32 7.34 9.36
C LEU A 57 -25.69 7.32 8.66
N ALA A 58 -25.66 7.32 7.33
CA ALA A 58 -26.81 6.98 6.50
C ALA A 58 -26.78 5.48 6.15
N ASP A 59 -27.88 4.80 6.44
CA ASP A 59 -28.18 3.42 6.05
C ASP A 59 -28.20 3.29 4.52
N MET A 60 -27.39 2.37 3.96
CA MET A 60 -27.20 2.17 2.52
C MET A 60 -28.36 1.46 1.81
N SER A 61 -29.47 1.17 2.50
CA SER A 61 -30.61 0.44 1.93
C SER A 61 -31.56 1.28 1.05
N CYS A 62 -31.29 2.58 0.83
CA CYS A 62 -32.15 3.46 0.01
C CYS A 62 -31.47 4.11 -1.22
N ALA A 63 -30.36 3.54 -1.71
CA ALA A 63 -29.62 4.10 -2.85
C ALA A 63 -30.26 3.83 -4.25
N ALA A 64 -31.34 3.05 -4.34
CA ALA A 64 -31.90 2.62 -5.63
C ALA A 64 -32.71 3.70 -6.38
N ASN A 65 -33.06 4.84 -5.75
CA ASN A 65 -34.00 5.81 -6.33
C ASN A 65 -33.44 7.24 -6.49
N SER A 66 -32.14 7.48 -6.29
CA SER A 66 -31.56 8.82 -6.42
C SER A 66 -30.95 9.03 -7.81
N SER A 67 -31.55 9.91 -8.61
CA SER A 67 -31.05 10.37 -9.91
C SER A 67 -29.98 11.48 -9.79
N ALA A 68 -29.45 11.72 -8.60
CA ALA A 68 -28.45 12.76 -8.38
C ALA A 68 -27.04 12.26 -8.74
N LYS A 69 -26.48 12.85 -9.80
CA LYS A 69 -25.06 12.76 -10.16
C LYS A 69 -24.20 13.11 -8.94
N TYR A 70 -23.22 12.24 -8.68
CA TYR A 70 -22.16 12.35 -7.68
C TYR A 70 -21.73 13.80 -7.40
N THR A 71 -21.90 14.23 -6.14
CA THR A 71 -21.23 15.41 -5.59
C THR A 71 -20.39 14.95 -4.41
N ASP A 72 -19.13 15.40 -4.36
CA ASP A 72 -18.20 15.17 -3.26
C ASP A 72 -18.75 15.71 -1.92
N PHE A 73 -18.50 15.01 -0.80
CA PHE A 73 -19.02 15.40 0.52
C PHE A 73 -17.93 15.36 1.60
N PRO A 74 -17.63 16.48 2.28
CA PRO A 74 -16.82 16.47 3.50
C PRO A 74 -17.67 16.35 4.78
N VAL A 75 -17.12 15.69 5.81
CA VAL A 75 -17.48 15.76 7.23
C VAL A 75 -17.60 17.23 7.60
N LEU A 76 -18.82 17.63 7.92
CA LEU A 76 -19.11 18.92 8.52
C LEU A 76 -18.71 18.85 9.98
N VAL A 77 -17.50 19.29 10.30
CA VAL A 77 -17.33 19.98 11.57
C VAL A 77 -17.97 21.34 11.37
N ASP A 78 -19.07 21.59 12.09
CA ASP A 78 -19.75 22.88 12.04
C ASP A 78 -18.73 24.02 12.25
N ARG A 79 -18.78 25.08 11.43
CA ARG A 79 -17.85 26.21 11.55
C ARG A 79 -17.90 26.83 12.94
N ASP A 80 -19.08 26.90 13.54
CA ASP A 80 -19.27 27.41 14.89
C ASP A 80 -18.58 26.49 15.89
N PHE A 81 -18.64 25.17 15.70
CA PHE A 81 -17.89 24.22 16.54
C PHE A 81 -16.37 24.35 16.37
N VAL A 82 -15.89 24.54 15.13
CA VAL A 82 -14.47 24.82 14.87
C VAL A 82 -14.03 26.07 15.64
N ASP A 83 -14.85 27.12 15.65
CA ASP A 83 -14.53 28.37 16.33
C ASP A 83 -14.61 28.23 17.86
N VAL A 84 -15.55 27.44 18.39
CA VAL A 84 -15.59 27.03 19.80
C VAL A 84 -14.32 26.27 20.18
N MET A 85 -13.88 25.31 19.37
CA MET A 85 -12.64 24.55 19.61
C MET A 85 -11.39 25.43 19.55
N LYS A 86 -11.31 26.36 18.60
CA LYS A 86 -10.22 27.34 18.54
C LYS A 86 -10.21 28.23 19.79
N ALA A 87 -11.36 28.80 20.15
CA ALA A 87 -11.49 29.66 21.34
C ALA A 87 -11.07 28.93 22.62
N PHE A 88 -11.45 27.66 22.75
CA PHE A 88 -11.02 26.79 23.84
C PHE A 88 -9.50 26.64 23.92
N PHE A 89 -8.82 26.36 22.79
CA PHE A 89 -7.36 26.21 22.78
C PHE A 89 -6.62 27.54 22.97
N VAL A 90 -7.11 28.64 22.41
CA VAL A 90 -6.54 29.99 22.63
C VAL A 90 -6.63 30.36 24.10
N SER A 91 -7.78 30.16 24.74
CA SER A 91 -7.98 30.41 26.16
C SER A 91 -7.10 29.51 27.03
N SER A 92 -6.98 28.23 26.68
CA SER A 92 -6.11 27.27 27.38
C SER A 92 -4.62 27.65 27.26
N PHE A 93 -4.19 28.13 26.09
CA PHE A 93 -2.84 28.63 25.87
C PHE A 93 -2.56 29.88 26.70
N GLN A 94 -3.47 30.85 26.71
CA GLN A 94 -3.35 32.07 27.51
C GLN A 94 -3.25 31.76 29.02
N LYS A 95 -4.05 30.80 29.51
CA LYS A 95 -3.95 30.30 30.89
C LYS A 95 -2.61 29.67 31.20
N ALA A 96 -2.09 28.83 30.30
CA ALA A 96 -0.79 28.19 30.46
C ALA A 96 0.35 29.22 30.49
N LYS A 97 0.25 30.29 29.68
CA LYS A 97 1.19 31.43 29.69
C LYS A 97 1.09 32.27 30.96
N ALA A 98 -0.12 32.43 31.51
CA ALA A 98 -0.37 33.21 32.73
C ALA A 98 -0.05 32.47 34.03
N ALA A 99 0.09 31.13 34.00
CA ALA A 99 0.51 30.36 35.17
C ALA A 99 1.94 30.75 35.57
N PRO A 100 2.21 31.16 36.83
CA PRO A 100 3.54 31.57 37.22
C PRO A 100 4.51 30.39 37.08
N GLN A 101 5.63 30.57 36.37
CA GLN A 101 6.76 29.65 36.38
C GLN A 101 7.33 29.58 37.81
N LYS A 102 6.71 28.80 38.69
CA LYS A 102 7.25 28.51 40.02
C LYS A 102 8.44 27.56 39.85
N LEU A 103 9.64 28.14 39.97
CA LEU A 103 10.95 27.52 40.12
C LEU A 103 11.39 26.56 39.00
N VAL A 104 12.11 27.08 38.00
CA VAL A 104 13.49 26.62 37.69
C VAL A 104 14.26 27.82 37.14
N ASN A 105 14.97 28.52 38.03
CA ASN A 105 16.18 29.25 37.62
C ASN A 105 17.25 28.18 37.42
N ILE A 106 17.67 27.94 36.17
CA ILE A 106 19.05 27.60 35.74
C ILE A 106 18.99 27.37 34.21
N GLY A 107 19.72 28.20 33.47
CA GLY A 107 20.40 27.80 32.23
C GLY A 107 19.60 27.83 30.93
N SER A 108 20.02 28.73 30.04
CA SER A 108 19.66 28.84 28.61
C SER A 108 18.17 28.96 28.28
N ARG A 109 17.68 30.21 28.21
CA ARG A 109 16.60 30.56 27.29
C ARG A 109 17.05 30.18 25.88
N SER A 110 16.55 29.06 25.36
CA SER A 110 16.62 28.73 23.94
C SER A 110 15.90 29.85 23.17
N ALA A 111 16.55 30.38 22.14
CA ALA A 111 16.00 31.39 21.25
C ALA A 111 15.05 30.78 20.20
N ASP A 112 14.06 30.00 20.62
CA ASP A 112 12.95 29.61 19.76
C ASP A 112 11.77 30.55 20.03
N SER A 113 11.67 31.60 19.21
CA SER A 113 10.70 32.69 19.29
C SER A 113 9.26 32.28 18.88
N LEU A 114 8.76 31.16 19.39
CA LEU A 114 7.40 30.65 19.15
C LEU A 114 6.43 30.90 20.33
N ASP A 115 6.89 31.54 21.41
CA ASP A 115 6.14 31.77 22.66
C ASP A 115 5.01 32.82 22.57
N ASP A 116 4.86 33.51 21.44
CA ASP A 116 3.91 34.63 21.27
C ASP A 116 2.73 34.35 20.34
N SER A 117 2.66 33.18 19.70
CA SER A 117 1.50 32.77 18.89
C SER A 117 0.73 31.62 19.55
N PRO A 118 -0.62 31.69 19.65
CA PRO A 118 -1.41 30.61 20.24
C PRO A 118 -1.27 29.34 19.39
N HIS A 119 -0.60 28.35 19.96
CA HIS A 119 -0.45 27.02 19.35
C HIS A 119 -0.79 25.94 20.38
N VAL A 120 -1.31 24.81 19.90
CA VAL A 120 -1.63 23.67 20.77
C VAL A 120 -0.33 23.00 21.21
N THR A 121 -0.13 22.87 22.52
CA THR A 121 1.06 22.22 23.10
C THR A 121 0.74 20.84 23.65
N ARG A 122 1.77 20.00 23.84
CA ARG A 122 1.59 18.65 24.41
C ARG A 122 1.06 18.69 25.85
N ALA A 123 1.43 19.72 26.61
CA ALA A 123 0.98 19.90 27.98
C ALA A 123 -0.53 20.18 28.02
N MET A 124 -1.05 20.98 27.09
CA MET A 124 -2.48 21.27 26.98
C MET A 124 -3.29 20.01 26.65
N LEU A 125 -2.76 19.11 25.83
CA LEU A 125 -3.42 17.86 25.48
C LEU A 125 -3.25 16.76 26.53
N SER A 126 -2.37 16.95 27.53
CA SER A 126 -2.09 15.94 28.53
C SER A 126 -3.28 15.76 29.47
N GLY A 127 -3.80 14.54 29.56
CA GLY A 127 -4.96 14.22 30.40
C GLY A 127 -6.32 14.58 29.78
N MET A 128 -6.34 15.12 28.55
CA MET A 128 -7.58 15.25 27.80
C MET A 128 -8.10 13.88 27.38
N ASP A 129 -9.43 13.76 27.33
CA ASP A 129 -10.09 12.59 26.80
C ASP A 129 -9.68 12.35 25.33
N PRO A 130 -9.36 11.11 24.91
CA PRO A 130 -8.95 10.81 23.55
C PRO A 130 -9.95 11.33 22.51
N THR A 131 -11.25 11.28 22.78
CA THR A 131 -12.27 11.66 21.79
C THR A 131 -12.35 13.18 21.63
N ILE A 132 -12.08 13.95 22.68
CA ILE A 132 -11.85 15.41 22.56
C ILE A 132 -10.64 15.69 21.67
N VAL A 133 -9.54 14.93 21.83
CA VAL A 133 -8.35 15.05 20.98
C VAL A 133 -8.66 14.69 19.52
N ALA A 134 -9.54 13.70 19.28
CA ALA A 134 -9.99 13.34 17.92
C ALA A 134 -10.79 14.47 17.27
N LEU A 135 -11.73 15.08 18.00
CA LEU A 135 -12.51 16.23 17.51
C LEU A 135 -11.61 17.44 17.24
N ALA A 136 -10.65 17.70 18.12
CA ALA A 136 -9.64 18.73 17.90
C ALA A 136 -8.82 18.47 16.62
N TRP A 137 -8.47 17.21 16.38
CA TRP A 137 -7.79 16.80 15.16
C TRP A 137 -8.66 16.98 13.92
N ALA A 138 -9.95 16.67 13.99
CA ALA A 138 -10.90 16.89 12.90
C ALA A 138 -10.98 18.37 12.50
N CYS A 139 -10.89 19.28 13.48
CA CYS A 139 -10.86 20.73 13.25
C CYS A 139 -9.54 21.22 12.64
N ALA A 140 -8.45 20.49 12.87
CA ALA A 140 -7.08 20.90 12.53
C ALA A 140 -6.23 19.69 12.05
N PRO A 141 -6.61 19.03 10.94
CA PRO A 141 -6.10 17.71 10.55
C PRO A 141 -4.62 17.69 10.17
N GLN A 142 -4.06 18.84 9.79
CA GLN A 142 -2.64 19.01 9.46
C GLN A 142 -1.71 19.09 10.68
N HIS A 143 -2.26 19.19 11.90
CA HIS A 143 -1.46 19.32 13.10
C HIS A 143 -1.10 17.96 13.71
N ASP A 144 0.13 17.51 13.46
CA ASP A 144 0.65 16.20 13.91
C ASP A 144 0.67 15.99 15.42
N ILE A 145 0.49 17.05 16.22
CA ILE A 145 0.46 16.96 17.68
C ILE A 145 -0.72 16.12 18.17
N PHE A 146 -1.87 16.17 17.49
CA PHE A 146 -3.04 15.37 17.84
C PHE A 146 -2.77 13.90 17.52
N ALA A 147 -2.28 13.60 16.31
CA ALA A 147 -1.88 12.26 15.90
C ALA A 147 -0.85 11.66 16.88
N SER A 148 0.15 12.44 17.28
CA SER A 148 1.19 12.03 18.24
C SER A 148 0.61 11.74 19.63
N THR A 149 -0.36 12.53 20.07
CA THR A 149 -1.02 12.34 21.37
C THR A 149 -1.84 11.06 21.37
N ARG A 150 -2.61 10.80 20.30
CA ARG A 150 -3.36 9.55 20.13
C ARG A 150 -2.44 8.33 20.05
N ARG A 151 -1.33 8.41 19.29
CA ARG A 151 -0.30 7.35 19.25
C ARG A 151 0.21 7.00 20.65
N ARG A 152 0.47 8.00 21.49
CA ARG A 152 0.92 7.77 22.88
C ARG A 152 -0.15 7.09 23.72
N TRP A 153 -1.40 7.53 23.60
CA TRP A 153 -2.52 6.92 24.31
C TRP A 153 -2.68 5.45 23.91
N LEU A 154 -2.79 5.14 22.62
CA LEU A 154 -2.92 3.77 22.10
C LEU A 154 -1.74 2.87 22.48
N ARG A 155 -0.51 3.39 22.48
CA ARG A 155 0.65 2.62 22.95
C ARG A 155 0.48 2.17 24.38
N LYS A 156 -0.10 3.02 25.24
CA LYS A 156 -0.28 2.75 26.67
C LYS A 156 -1.50 1.84 26.92
N THR A 157 -2.54 1.91 26.11
CA THR A 157 -3.81 1.22 26.36
C THR A 157 -4.02 -0.03 25.51
N CYS A 158 -3.60 0.00 24.25
CA CYS A 158 -3.91 -1.04 23.26
C CYS A 158 -2.69 -1.87 22.86
N PHE A 159 -1.51 -1.25 22.78
CA PHE A 159 -0.31 -1.89 22.22
C PHE A 159 0.78 -2.22 23.25
N THR A 160 0.41 -2.36 24.53
CA THR A 160 1.29 -2.89 25.59
C THR A 160 1.06 -4.39 25.80
N ALA A 161 2.15 -5.16 25.93
CA ALA A 161 2.10 -6.57 26.33
C ALA A 161 1.56 -6.77 27.75
N GLU A 162 1.79 -5.81 28.66
CA GLU A 162 1.45 -5.89 30.08
C GLU A 162 0.07 -5.29 30.43
N GLY A 163 -0.70 -4.89 29.42
CA GLY A 163 -1.98 -4.21 29.63
C GLY A 163 -3.05 -5.16 30.17
N THR A 164 -3.73 -4.76 31.25
CA THR A 164 -4.86 -5.50 31.88
C THR A 164 -6.12 -5.58 31.01
N ALA A 165 -6.19 -4.80 29.93
CA ALA A 165 -7.32 -4.79 29.02
C ALA A 165 -7.39 -6.10 28.22
N GLU A 166 -8.61 -6.64 28.10
CA GLU A 166 -8.90 -7.83 27.29
C GLU A 166 -8.58 -7.58 25.80
N MET A 167 -8.18 -8.62 25.09
CA MET A 167 -7.86 -8.57 23.66
C MET A 167 -9.00 -7.98 22.83
N SER A 168 -10.24 -8.38 23.13
CA SER A 168 -11.46 -7.89 22.47
C SER A 168 -11.63 -6.37 22.60
N GLN A 169 -11.35 -5.82 23.79
CA GLN A 169 -11.40 -4.39 24.06
C GLN A 169 -10.27 -3.65 23.34
N LYS A 170 -9.05 -4.19 23.31
CA LYS A 170 -7.93 -3.62 22.56
C LYS A 170 -8.27 -3.54 21.06
N VAL A 171 -8.78 -4.63 20.50
CA VAL A 171 -9.19 -4.71 19.09
C VAL A 171 -10.31 -3.71 18.77
N HIS A 172 -11.33 -3.59 19.62
CA HIS A 172 -12.41 -2.61 19.44
C HIS A 172 -11.90 -1.17 19.44
N GLN A 173 -11.04 -0.79 20.38
CA GLN A 173 -10.43 0.54 20.43
C GLN A 173 -9.57 0.84 19.21
N VAL A 174 -8.80 -0.14 18.72
CA VAL A 174 -8.02 0.02 17.49
C VAL A 174 -8.94 0.19 16.27
N MET A 175 -10.09 -0.49 16.21
CA MET A 175 -11.06 -0.29 15.13
C MET A 175 -11.69 1.10 15.14
N LYS A 176 -11.92 1.72 16.31
CA LYS A 176 -12.33 3.13 16.39
C LYS A 176 -11.32 4.05 15.70
N GLU A 177 -10.04 3.74 15.81
CA GLU A 177 -8.97 4.54 15.19
C GLU A 177 -8.86 4.32 13.67
N PHE A 178 -9.08 3.08 13.20
CA PHE A 178 -9.20 2.83 11.77
C PHE A 178 -10.38 3.61 11.19
N LEU A 179 -11.55 3.56 11.84
CA LEU A 179 -12.73 4.32 11.45
C LEU A 179 -12.50 5.84 11.47
N LEU A 180 -11.82 6.35 12.52
CA LEU A 180 -11.44 7.76 12.59
C LEU A 180 -10.51 8.16 11.44
N SER A 181 -9.54 7.30 11.10
CA SER A 181 -8.65 7.57 9.97
C SER A 181 -9.38 7.46 8.63
N ASP A 182 -10.35 6.55 8.48
CA ASP A 182 -11.21 6.44 7.29
C ASP A 182 -12.02 7.72 7.08
N LEU A 183 -12.62 8.20 8.19
CA LEU A 183 -13.31 9.48 8.26
C LEU A 183 -12.43 10.61 7.73
N PHE A 184 -11.23 10.79 8.29
CA PHE A 184 -10.36 11.90 7.91
C PHE A 184 -9.80 11.76 6.50
N LEU A 185 -9.47 10.54 6.06
CA LEU A 185 -8.95 10.27 4.71
C LEU A 185 -10.02 10.38 3.64
N THR A 186 -11.31 10.29 3.98
CA THR A 186 -12.40 10.65 3.06
C THR A 186 -12.41 12.16 2.75
N LEU A 187 -11.95 12.99 3.68
CA LEU A 187 -11.92 14.47 3.55
C LEU A 187 -10.62 14.97 2.96
N LEU A 188 -9.53 14.41 3.48
CA LEU A 188 -8.17 14.83 3.20
C LEU A 188 -7.36 13.62 2.72
N PRO A 189 -7.77 13.00 1.61
CA PRO A 189 -7.13 11.81 1.06
C PRO A 189 -5.68 12.05 0.65
N LYS A 190 -5.24 13.31 0.52
CA LYS A 190 -3.84 13.67 0.23
C LYS A 190 -3.01 14.02 1.48
N ALA A 191 -3.59 14.09 2.68
CA ALA A 191 -2.84 14.45 3.87
C ALA A 191 -1.88 13.34 4.29
N LYS A 192 -0.58 13.61 4.16
CA LYS A 192 0.50 12.65 4.44
C LYS A 192 0.45 12.11 5.87
N SER A 193 0.23 12.98 6.85
CA SER A 193 0.21 12.63 8.28
C SER A 193 -0.89 11.63 8.65
N LEU A 194 -2.04 11.67 7.94
CA LEU A 194 -3.13 10.71 8.12
C LEU A 194 -2.73 9.31 7.64
N TRP A 195 -2.10 9.22 6.46
CA TRP A 195 -1.58 7.94 5.95
C TRP A 195 -0.45 7.38 6.81
N GLU A 196 0.44 8.23 7.33
CA GLU A 196 1.48 7.81 8.27
C GLU A 196 0.89 7.31 9.60
N TYR A 197 -0.17 7.94 10.09
CA TYR A 197 -0.89 7.47 11.27
C TYR A 197 -1.56 6.11 11.02
N ARG A 198 -2.23 5.95 9.87
CA ARG A 198 -2.84 4.67 9.48
C ARG A 198 -1.80 3.56 9.30
N GLN A 199 -0.67 3.85 8.65
CA GLN A 199 0.45 2.91 8.57
C GLN A 199 0.95 2.50 9.95
N TRP A 200 1.08 3.46 10.85
CA TRP A 200 1.48 3.18 12.22
C TRP A 200 0.47 2.25 12.93
N LEU A 201 -0.84 2.44 12.74
CA LEU A 201 -1.86 1.50 13.25
C LEU A 201 -1.67 0.10 12.67
N CYS A 202 -1.48 -0.04 11.36
CA CYS A 202 -1.24 -1.34 10.68
C CYS A 202 0.01 -2.05 11.21
N CYS A 203 1.10 -1.34 11.46
CA CYS A 203 2.28 -1.95 12.06
C CYS A 203 2.00 -2.46 13.49
N ASN A 204 1.29 -1.69 14.31
CA ASN A 204 1.08 -2.07 15.71
C ASN A 204 0.02 -3.16 15.87
N ILE A 205 -1.05 -3.16 15.05
CA ILE A 205 -2.05 -4.25 15.07
C ILE A 205 -1.42 -5.59 14.71
N ARG A 206 -0.50 -5.63 13.72
CA ARG A 206 0.26 -6.86 13.39
C ARG A 206 1.27 -7.22 14.48
N ASN A 207 2.10 -6.27 14.94
CA ASN A 207 3.16 -6.55 15.92
C ASN A 207 2.62 -6.98 17.29
N CYS A 208 1.41 -6.55 17.66
CA CYS A 208 0.76 -6.96 18.91
C CYS A 208 -0.04 -8.26 18.78
N GLY A 209 0.02 -8.97 17.64
CA GLY A 209 -0.69 -10.23 17.44
C GLY A 209 -2.21 -10.08 17.39
N LEU A 210 -2.72 -8.89 17.07
CA LEU A 210 -4.17 -8.65 16.94
C LEU A 210 -4.73 -9.16 15.59
N LEU A 211 -3.84 -9.53 14.66
CA LEU A 211 -4.17 -10.15 13.38
C LEU A 211 -3.67 -11.61 13.36
N ILE A 212 -4.51 -12.51 12.88
CA ILE A 212 -4.21 -13.94 12.70
C ILE A 212 -4.36 -14.35 11.24
N ASP A 213 -3.49 -15.25 10.79
CA ASP A 213 -3.46 -15.72 9.40
C ASP A 213 -4.43 -16.91 9.22
N ASP A 214 -4.59 -17.75 10.24
CA ASP A 214 -5.52 -18.90 10.27
C ASP A 214 -6.54 -18.75 11.42
N PRO A 215 -7.86 -18.75 11.15
CA PRO A 215 -8.88 -18.77 12.19
C PRO A 215 -9.01 -20.11 12.94
N GLU A 216 -8.44 -21.21 12.43
CA GLU A 216 -8.53 -22.53 13.06
C GLU A 216 -7.55 -22.65 14.24
N GLY A 217 -8.01 -22.26 15.43
CA GLY A 217 -7.36 -22.62 16.71
C GLY A 217 -6.70 -21.50 17.50
N VAL A 218 -6.91 -20.22 17.14
CA VAL A 218 -6.36 -19.06 17.86
C VAL A 218 -7.50 -18.22 18.46
N ASP A 219 -7.19 -17.52 19.56
CA ASP A 219 -8.03 -16.55 20.30
C ASP A 219 -9.13 -15.89 19.45
N GLU A 220 -10.41 -16.20 19.76
CA GLU A 220 -11.61 -15.67 19.08
C GLU A 220 -11.62 -14.12 19.01
N ALA A 221 -10.85 -13.46 19.87
CA ALA A 221 -10.75 -12.01 19.90
C ALA A 221 -9.96 -11.44 18.70
N ALA A 222 -8.99 -12.17 18.14
CA ALA A 222 -8.14 -11.70 17.05
C ALA A 222 -8.89 -11.57 15.71
N LEU A 223 -8.30 -10.85 14.75
CA LEU A 223 -8.90 -10.57 13.45
C LEU A 223 -8.25 -11.38 12.33
N PRO A 224 -9.03 -12.02 11.44
CA PRO A 224 -8.49 -12.62 10.23
C PRO A 224 -7.80 -11.56 9.36
N ALA A 225 -6.49 -11.72 9.13
CA ALA A 225 -5.65 -10.75 8.41
C ALA A 225 -6.20 -10.47 7.00
N CYS A 226 -6.60 -11.50 6.26
CA CYS A 226 -7.14 -11.38 4.91
C CYS A 226 -8.43 -10.55 4.84
N ARG A 227 -9.32 -10.68 5.84
CA ARG A 227 -10.57 -9.91 5.93
C ARG A 227 -10.30 -8.48 6.33
N PHE A 228 -9.36 -8.26 7.25
CA PHE A 228 -8.91 -6.92 7.61
C PHE A 228 -8.30 -6.19 6.40
N GLU A 229 -7.45 -6.85 5.61
CA GLU A 229 -6.87 -6.28 4.39
C GLU A 229 -7.92 -5.91 3.35
N ALA A 230 -8.91 -6.79 3.14
CA ALA A 230 -9.99 -6.54 2.19
C ALA A 230 -10.93 -5.40 2.64
N GLN A 231 -11.11 -5.23 3.96
CA GLN A 231 -11.80 -4.08 4.54
C GLN A 231 -10.98 -2.80 4.36
N ASP A 232 -9.68 -2.84 4.62
CA ASP A 232 -8.76 -1.70 4.45
C ASP A 232 -8.61 -1.27 2.98
N ASP A 233 -8.69 -2.22 2.05
CA ASP A 233 -8.71 -1.98 0.61
C ASP A 233 -9.86 -1.05 0.18
N GLN A 234 -11.00 -1.06 0.88
CA GLN A 234 -12.13 -0.19 0.56
C GLN A 234 -11.75 1.29 0.66
N LEU A 235 -11.05 1.67 1.74
CA LEU A 235 -10.58 3.04 1.92
C LEU A 235 -9.53 3.38 0.85
N PHE A 236 -8.54 2.50 0.67
CA PHE A 236 -7.45 2.73 -0.27
C PHE A 236 -8.00 2.98 -1.68
N PHE A 237 -8.85 2.08 -2.19
CA PHE A 237 -9.38 2.22 -3.54
C PHE A 237 -10.30 3.44 -3.63
N MET A 238 -11.11 3.76 -2.63
CA MET A 238 -11.85 5.02 -2.62
C MET A 238 -10.93 6.23 -2.77
N ALA A 239 -9.85 6.30 -1.98
CA ALA A 239 -8.92 7.42 -2.04
C ALA A 239 -8.16 7.51 -3.38
N ALA A 240 -7.85 6.37 -4.00
CA ALA A 240 -7.24 6.30 -5.32
C ALA A 240 -8.21 6.68 -6.45
N HIS A 241 -9.48 6.27 -6.36
CA HIS A 241 -10.53 6.64 -7.33
C HIS A 241 -10.87 8.14 -7.27
N SER A 242 -11.00 8.70 -6.06
CA SER A 242 -11.34 10.11 -5.88
C SER A 242 -10.19 11.05 -6.23
N HIS A 243 -8.94 10.57 -6.12
CA HIS A 243 -7.75 11.35 -6.44
C HIS A 243 -6.76 10.54 -7.26
N PRO A 244 -6.77 10.71 -8.60
CA PRO A 244 -5.80 10.05 -9.48
C PRO A 244 -4.36 10.29 -9.01
N MET A 245 -3.52 9.26 -9.09
CA MET A 245 -2.12 9.30 -8.70
C MET A 245 -1.89 9.80 -7.26
N ASN A 246 -2.76 9.40 -6.32
CA ASN A 246 -2.57 9.71 -4.90
C ASN A 246 -1.33 8.99 -4.34
N TYR A 247 -0.18 9.67 -4.43
CA TYR A 247 1.12 9.13 -4.01
C TYR A 247 1.09 8.57 -2.58
N ASN A 248 0.46 9.29 -1.65
CA ASN A 248 0.44 8.89 -0.24
C ASN A 248 -0.37 7.59 -0.02
N ALA A 249 -1.51 7.44 -0.71
CA ALA A 249 -2.30 6.21 -0.65
C ALA A 249 -1.51 5.02 -1.24
N TRP A 250 -0.89 5.20 -2.41
CA TRP A 250 -0.09 4.14 -3.04
C TRP A 250 1.17 3.80 -2.24
N HIS A 251 1.79 4.79 -1.59
CA HIS A 251 2.90 4.56 -0.68
C HIS A 251 2.47 3.78 0.55
N TYR A 252 1.34 4.16 1.16
CA TYR A 252 0.71 3.39 2.24
C TYR A 252 0.46 1.94 1.84
N ARG A 253 -0.12 1.68 0.65
CA ARG A 253 -0.36 0.30 0.18
C ARG A 253 0.92 -0.54 0.15
N ARG A 254 2.04 0.02 -0.35
CA ARG A 254 3.36 -0.66 -0.34
C ARG A 254 3.83 -0.99 1.07
N LEU A 255 3.74 -0.02 1.98
CA LEU A 255 4.18 -0.21 3.37
C LEU A 255 3.30 -1.20 4.13
N ARG A 256 1.98 -1.15 3.93
CA ARG A 256 1.01 -2.08 4.48
C ARG A 256 1.28 -3.49 3.96
N PHE A 257 1.45 -3.66 2.65
CA PHE A 257 1.79 -4.94 2.04
C PHE A 257 3.03 -5.56 2.71
N ARG A 258 4.11 -4.80 2.83
CA ARG A 258 5.34 -5.28 3.49
C ARG A 258 5.14 -5.62 4.95
N THR A 259 4.35 -4.82 5.67
CA THR A 259 4.07 -5.02 7.09
C THR A 259 3.35 -6.36 7.33
N LEU A 260 2.44 -6.73 6.43
CA LEU A 260 1.62 -7.92 6.58
C LEU A 260 2.32 -9.17 6.00
N HIS A 261 3.07 -9.02 4.90
CA HIS A 261 3.55 -10.15 4.10
C HIS A 261 5.08 -10.29 3.99
N SER A 262 5.90 -9.26 4.29
CA SER A 262 7.37 -9.39 4.13
C SER A 262 8.06 -10.14 5.29
N ASN A 263 7.43 -10.21 6.47
CA ASN A 263 7.98 -10.86 7.66
C ASN A 263 7.58 -12.34 7.80
N THR A 264 6.66 -12.84 6.97
CA THR A 264 6.21 -14.24 7.01
C THR A 264 7.16 -15.19 6.27
N SER A 265 8.21 -14.68 5.61
CA SER A 265 9.11 -15.46 4.74
C SER A 265 10.05 -16.44 5.46
N SER A 266 9.99 -16.58 6.79
CA SER A 266 10.85 -17.52 7.53
C SER A 266 10.31 -18.96 7.51
N THR A 267 9.04 -19.16 7.16
CA THR A 267 8.42 -20.48 7.03
C THR A 267 7.90 -20.69 5.61
N ARG A 268 7.79 -21.96 5.20
CA ARG A 268 7.26 -22.32 3.87
C ARG A 268 5.83 -21.83 3.68
N GLU A 269 4.96 -22.07 4.67
CA GLU A 269 3.56 -21.62 4.67
C GLU A 269 3.45 -20.08 4.56
N GLY A 270 4.33 -19.34 5.24
CA GLY A 270 4.35 -17.90 5.17
C GLY A 270 4.86 -17.35 3.82
N CYS A 271 5.72 -18.11 3.13
CA CYS A 271 6.12 -17.81 1.74
C CYS A 271 4.98 -18.06 0.76
N ASP A 272 4.25 -19.17 0.89
CA ASP A 272 3.11 -19.50 0.02
C ASP A 272 2.00 -18.45 0.18
N SER A 273 1.67 -18.07 1.42
CA SER A 273 0.70 -17.00 1.72
C SER A 273 1.08 -15.65 1.11
N ALA A 274 2.35 -15.25 1.20
CA ALA A 274 2.83 -14.01 0.61
C ALA A 274 2.74 -14.04 -0.93
N CYS A 275 3.03 -15.18 -1.57
CA CYS A 275 2.90 -15.35 -3.02
C CYS A 275 1.44 -15.22 -3.48
N ASP A 276 0.50 -15.83 -2.73
CA ASP A 276 -0.93 -15.68 -2.99
C ASP A 276 -1.41 -14.24 -2.81
N ALA A 277 -0.92 -13.55 -1.77
CA ALA A 277 -1.22 -12.13 -1.55
C ALA A 277 -0.75 -11.28 -2.74
N ILE A 278 0.47 -11.51 -3.26
CA ILE A 278 0.97 -10.81 -4.46
C ILE A 278 0.05 -11.06 -5.66
N ARG A 279 -0.34 -12.31 -5.91
CA ARG A 279 -1.19 -12.66 -7.04
C ARG A 279 -2.56 -11.97 -6.95
N VAL A 280 -3.22 -12.07 -5.81
CA VAL A 280 -4.54 -11.45 -5.59
C VAL A 280 -4.45 -9.92 -5.66
N ASP A 281 -3.41 -9.32 -5.09
CA ASP A 281 -3.24 -7.87 -5.14
C ASP A 281 -2.93 -7.37 -6.56
N SER A 282 -2.16 -8.14 -7.33
CA SER A 282 -1.89 -7.87 -8.74
C SER A 282 -3.17 -7.86 -9.57
N GLU A 283 -4.06 -8.82 -9.38
CA GLU A 283 -5.36 -8.90 -10.07
C GLU A 283 -6.23 -7.66 -9.77
N LYS A 284 -6.30 -7.24 -8.50
CA LYS A 284 -7.04 -6.04 -8.08
C LYS A 284 -6.48 -4.77 -8.73
N VAL A 285 -5.16 -4.62 -8.76
CA VAL A 285 -4.50 -3.42 -9.32
C VAL A 285 -4.55 -3.42 -10.85
N ILE A 286 -4.49 -4.58 -11.51
CA ILE A 286 -4.76 -4.69 -12.95
C ILE A 286 -6.17 -4.18 -13.26
N GLN A 287 -7.18 -4.64 -12.50
CA GLN A 287 -8.55 -4.17 -12.70
C GLN A 287 -8.67 -2.66 -12.49
N PHE A 288 -8.05 -2.11 -11.44
CA PHE A 288 -8.00 -0.66 -11.23
C PHE A 288 -7.34 0.06 -12.41
N THR A 289 -6.23 -0.45 -12.94
CA THR A 289 -5.49 0.21 -14.03
C THR A 289 -6.28 0.18 -15.35
N ARG A 290 -7.19 -0.77 -15.54
CA ARG A 290 -8.11 -0.76 -16.70
C ARG A 290 -9.09 0.41 -16.67
N GLU A 291 -9.51 0.80 -15.47
CA GLU A 291 -10.40 1.94 -15.24
C GLU A 291 -9.63 3.28 -15.20
N HIS A 292 -8.38 3.24 -14.73
CA HIS A 292 -7.49 4.38 -14.53
C HIS A 292 -6.16 4.22 -15.28
N ASN A 293 -6.23 4.07 -16.60
CA ASN A 293 -5.08 3.70 -17.45
C ASN A 293 -3.95 4.76 -17.51
N SER A 294 -4.22 5.98 -17.04
CA SER A 294 -3.24 7.06 -16.88
C SER A 294 -2.68 7.16 -15.45
N ASP A 295 -2.99 6.24 -14.54
CA ASP A 295 -2.45 6.25 -13.17
C ASP A 295 -1.06 5.59 -13.11
N GLY A 296 -0.01 6.42 -13.18
CA GLY A 296 1.37 5.95 -13.08
C GLY A 296 1.75 5.38 -11.71
N SER A 297 0.98 5.67 -10.66
CA SER A 297 1.22 5.12 -9.33
C SER A 297 0.75 3.67 -9.24
N ALA A 298 -0.35 3.33 -9.92
CA ALA A 298 -0.84 1.96 -10.05
C ALA A 298 0.14 1.08 -10.83
N THR A 299 0.65 1.56 -11.96
CA THR A 299 1.65 0.80 -12.74
C THR A 299 2.97 0.64 -11.99
N SER A 300 3.42 1.69 -11.29
CA SER A 300 4.57 1.61 -10.38
C SER A 300 4.35 0.58 -9.25
N TYR A 301 3.12 0.42 -8.78
CA TYR A 301 2.80 -0.58 -7.76
C TYR A 301 2.88 -2.03 -8.31
N LEU A 302 2.47 -2.26 -9.55
CA LEU A 302 2.64 -3.58 -10.21
C LEU A 302 4.13 -3.96 -10.34
N LEU A 303 5.01 -3.00 -10.68
CA LEU A 303 6.46 -3.23 -10.67
C LEU A 303 6.99 -3.54 -9.26
N PHE A 304 6.45 -2.86 -8.24
CA PHE A 304 6.77 -3.16 -6.85
C PHE A 304 6.39 -4.61 -6.49
N LEU A 305 5.19 -5.07 -6.84
CA LEU A 305 4.76 -6.46 -6.59
C LEU A 305 5.65 -7.49 -7.29
N LEU A 306 6.10 -7.20 -8.52
CA LEU A 306 7.06 -8.04 -9.23
C LEU A 306 8.40 -8.13 -8.48
N GLN A 307 8.88 -7.02 -7.93
CA GLN A 307 10.12 -6.99 -7.15
C GLN A 307 9.99 -7.78 -5.85
N GLU A 308 8.87 -7.64 -5.13
CA GLU A 308 8.60 -8.41 -3.91
C GLU A 308 8.54 -9.91 -4.20
N GLN A 309 7.91 -10.33 -5.31
CA GLN A 309 7.88 -11.74 -5.71
C GLN A 309 9.28 -12.26 -6.05
N GLU A 310 10.10 -11.45 -6.73
CA GLU A 310 11.49 -11.83 -7.00
C GLU A 310 12.29 -12.04 -5.71
N ASP A 311 12.09 -11.17 -4.72
CA ASP A 311 12.80 -11.28 -3.45
C ASP A 311 12.34 -12.51 -2.66
N LEU A 312 11.05 -12.89 -2.76
CA LEU A 312 10.54 -14.16 -2.23
C LEU A 312 11.15 -15.38 -2.95
N ASP A 313 11.13 -15.39 -4.29
CA ASP A 313 11.74 -16.46 -5.09
C ASP A 313 13.23 -16.64 -4.72
N ARG A 314 13.96 -15.52 -4.51
CA ARG A 314 15.38 -15.55 -4.12
C ARG A 314 15.59 -16.10 -2.70
N LYS A 315 14.75 -15.73 -1.75
CA LYS A 315 14.81 -16.26 -0.38
C LYS A 315 14.54 -17.76 -0.37
N ALA A 316 13.55 -18.22 -1.12
CA ALA A 316 13.24 -19.65 -1.25
C ALA A 316 14.43 -20.45 -1.83
N ASP A 317 15.10 -19.93 -2.86
CA ASP A 317 16.32 -20.54 -3.42
C ASP A 317 17.43 -20.68 -2.36
N VAL A 318 17.66 -19.65 -1.53
CA VAL A 318 18.68 -19.68 -0.47
C VAL A 318 18.33 -20.72 0.60
N SER A 319 17.07 -20.76 1.07
CA SER A 319 16.64 -21.72 2.09
C SER A 319 16.75 -23.17 1.61
N LEU A 320 16.50 -23.45 0.31
CA LEU A 320 16.71 -24.78 -0.28
C LEU A 320 18.19 -25.17 -0.28
N LEU A 321 19.09 -24.26 -0.66
CA LEU A 321 20.54 -24.50 -0.65
C LEU A 321 21.06 -24.77 0.77
N GLU A 322 20.60 -24.02 1.76
CA GLU A 322 20.95 -24.24 3.17
C GLU A 322 20.48 -25.62 3.67
N ALA A 323 19.26 -26.03 3.33
CA ALA A 323 18.73 -27.35 3.66
C ALA A 323 19.54 -28.48 3.01
N GLU A 324 19.95 -28.32 1.75
CA GLU A 324 20.81 -29.30 1.06
C GLU A 324 22.20 -29.41 1.68
N LEU A 325 22.79 -28.29 2.12
CA LEU A 325 24.10 -28.27 2.78
C LEU A 325 24.05 -28.95 4.15
N LEU A 326 22.99 -28.73 4.93
CA LEU A 326 22.77 -29.42 6.22
C LEU A 326 22.57 -30.93 6.04
N ALA A 327 21.86 -31.34 4.98
CA ALA A 327 21.66 -32.76 4.66
C ALA A 327 22.97 -33.46 4.22
N LYS A 328 23.89 -32.73 3.57
CA LYS A 328 25.20 -33.26 3.17
C LYS A 328 26.22 -33.29 4.32
N GLY A 329 26.11 -32.37 5.28
CA GLY A 329 27.00 -32.29 6.45
C GLY A 329 26.78 -33.38 7.51
N THR A 330 25.65 -34.08 7.47
CA THR A 330 25.32 -35.18 8.41
C THR A 330 25.73 -36.58 7.91
N GLY A 331 26.33 -36.67 6.71
CA GLY A 331 26.68 -37.95 6.05
C GLY A 331 28.15 -38.38 6.12
N GLN A 332 29.02 -37.71 6.88
CA GLN A 332 30.47 -37.99 6.85
C GLN A 332 31.08 -38.27 8.23
N ALA A 333 30.60 -39.33 8.88
CA ALA A 333 31.28 -39.97 10.01
C ALA A 333 31.02 -41.48 10.02
N ASP A 334 31.51 -42.19 8.99
CA ASP A 334 32.10 -43.54 9.10
C ASP A 334 32.36 -44.13 7.71
N ALA A 335 33.47 -43.71 7.09
CA ALA A 335 34.04 -44.44 5.97
C ALA A 335 35.08 -45.44 6.52
N LYS A 336 34.66 -46.68 6.76
CA LYS A 336 35.59 -47.83 6.82
C LYS A 336 35.61 -48.55 5.47
N PRO A 337 36.79 -48.86 4.91
CA PRO A 337 36.90 -49.59 3.66
C PRO A 337 36.90 -51.09 3.95
N LEU A 338 36.02 -51.88 3.31
CA LEU A 338 36.18 -53.33 3.26
C LEU A 338 35.91 -53.91 1.87
N ARG A 339 36.91 -54.64 1.40
CA ARG A 339 37.00 -55.39 0.15
C ARG A 339 36.06 -56.61 0.11
N SER A 340 35.55 -56.87 -1.09
CA SER A 340 35.34 -58.17 -1.78
C SER A 340 34.62 -59.34 -1.06
N ARG A 341 33.59 -59.93 -1.69
CA ARG A 341 33.67 -61.18 -2.52
C ARG A 341 32.27 -61.62 -3.00
N LEU A 342 32.21 -62.20 -4.20
CA LEU A 342 31.04 -62.82 -4.85
C LEU A 342 30.42 -63.96 -4.04
N GLN A 343 29.09 -64.10 -4.07
CA GLN A 343 28.41 -65.35 -4.45
C GLN A 343 26.91 -65.13 -4.75
N GLU A 344 26.44 -65.81 -5.80
CA GLU A 344 25.07 -65.83 -6.32
C GLU A 344 24.10 -66.65 -5.44
N GLY A 345 22.80 -66.35 -5.56
CA GLY A 345 21.71 -67.25 -5.14
C GLY A 345 20.35 -66.54 -5.02
N PRO A 346 19.32 -66.94 -5.79
CA PRO A 346 18.00 -66.32 -5.75
C PRO A 346 17.09 -67.05 -4.75
N ASN A 347 16.37 -66.32 -3.90
CA ASN A 347 14.98 -66.63 -3.52
C ASN A 347 14.39 -65.58 -2.59
N ALA A 348 13.09 -65.39 -2.78
CA ALA A 348 12.22 -64.46 -2.12
C ALA A 348 12.16 -64.60 -0.59
N SER A 349 12.10 -63.46 0.10
CA SER A 349 11.32 -63.34 1.33
C SER A 349 10.82 -61.92 1.50
N LYS A 350 9.58 -61.84 1.98
CA LYS A 350 8.83 -60.64 2.32
C LYS A 350 9.50 -59.82 3.43
N ASP A 351 9.05 -58.58 3.45
CA ASP A 351 8.77 -57.74 4.61
C ASP A 351 9.75 -56.63 5.02
N ASP A 352 9.10 -55.49 5.20
CA ASP A 352 9.44 -54.29 5.96
C ASP A 352 10.78 -53.59 5.73
N GLY A 353 10.65 -52.42 5.09
CA GLY A 353 11.71 -51.43 5.05
C GLY A 353 11.20 -50.16 4.44
N SER A 354 10.34 -49.44 5.18
CA SER A 354 10.27 -47.97 5.25
C SER A 354 11.12 -47.29 4.18
N GLY A 355 10.62 -47.32 2.94
CA GLY A 355 11.15 -46.53 1.84
C GLY A 355 10.78 -45.11 2.15
N ARG A 356 11.65 -44.42 2.90
CA ARG A 356 11.59 -42.97 3.06
C ARG A 356 11.70 -42.43 1.65
N CYS A 357 10.54 -42.15 1.06
CA CYS A 357 10.40 -41.59 -0.26
C CYS A 357 11.35 -40.40 -0.29
N VAL A 358 12.42 -40.54 -1.07
CA VAL A 358 13.33 -39.44 -1.37
C VAL A 358 12.42 -38.41 -2.02
N SER A 359 12.06 -37.40 -1.23
CA SER A 359 11.31 -36.22 -1.62
C SER A 359 11.73 -35.87 -3.03
N GLU A 360 10.86 -36.18 -4.01
CA GLU A 360 10.97 -35.61 -5.34
C GLU A 360 11.04 -34.11 -5.12
N SER A 361 12.23 -33.57 -5.34
CA SER A 361 12.51 -32.15 -5.30
C SER A 361 11.69 -31.54 -6.44
N PHE A 362 10.44 -31.18 -6.14
CA PHE A 362 9.62 -30.39 -7.04
C PHE A 362 10.46 -29.18 -7.43
N PRO A 363 10.73 -28.95 -8.74
CA PRO A 363 11.47 -27.77 -9.14
C PRO A 363 10.70 -26.56 -8.61
N SER A 364 11.36 -25.78 -7.75
CA SER A 364 10.82 -24.55 -7.20
C SER A 364 10.29 -23.71 -8.36
N ILE A 365 8.96 -23.63 -8.48
CA ILE A 365 8.33 -22.88 -9.55
C ILE A 365 8.60 -21.42 -9.25
N ARG A 366 9.49 -20.79 -10.01
CA ARG A 366 9.74 -19.35 -9.90
C ARG A 366 8.48 -18.59 -10.34
N LEU A 367 7.87 -17.86 -9.41
CA LEU A 367 6.60 -17.17 -9.64
C LEU A 367 6.80 -15.77 -10.23
N ALA A 368 7.93 -15.10 -9.97
CA ALA A 368 8.20 -13.78 -10.55
C ALA A 368 8.23 -13.80 -12.09
N PRO A 369 8.85 -14.79 -12.78
CA PRO A 369 8.71 -14.97 -14.22
C PRO A 369 7.26 -15.15 -14.70
N ALA A 370 6.41 -15.87 -13.94
CA ALA A 370 5.01 -16.05 -14.30
C ALA A 370 4.23 -14.75 -14.18
N LEU A 371 4.47 -13.99 -13.10
CA LEU A 371 3.88 -12.68 -12.87
C LEU A 371 4.31 -11.67 -13.94
N TRP A 372 5.59 -11.65 -14.30
CA TRP A 372 6.12 -10.86 -15.41
C TRP A 372 5.41 -11.17 -16.73
N ARG A 373 5.22 -12.45 -17.08
CA ARG A 373 4.49 -12.84 -18.30
C ARG A 373 3.04 -12.33 -18.26
N SER A 374 2.39 -12.43 -17.10
CA SER A 374 1.03 -11.90 -16.90
C SER A 374 0.98 -10.40 -17.16
N PHE A 375 1.89 -9.62 -16.56
CA PHE A 375 1.96 -8.17 -16.76
C PHE A 375 2.31 -7.76 -18.19
N MET A 376 3.19 -8.51 -18.87
CA MET A 376 3.49 -8.30 -20.29
C MET A 376 2.26 -8.56 -21.18
N ALA A 377 1.49 -9.61 -20.87
CA ALA A 377 0.26 -9.93 -21.59
C ALA A 377 -0.82 -8.85 -21.37
N VAL A 378 -0.97 -8.38 -20.12
CA VAL A 378 -1.89 -7.28 -19.77
C VAL A 378 -1.51 -6.00 -20.50
N THR A 379 -0.26 -5.54 -20.40
CA THR A 379 0.16 -4.30 -21.10
C THR A 379 -0.07 -4.39 -22.61
N GLN A 380 0.20 -5.54 -23.22
CA GLN A 380 -0.07 -5.77 -24.64
C GLN A 380 -1.57 -5.71 -24.96
N ALA A 381 -2.42 -6.33 -24.14
CA ALA A 381 -3.88 -6.30 -24.33
C ALA A 381 -4.45 -4.89 -24.17
N GLU A 382 -4.05 -4.16 -23.13
CA GLU A 382 -4.53 -2.79 -22.86
C GLU A 382 -4.08 -1.80 -23.95
N ILE A 383 -2.82 -1.88 -24.40
CA ILE A 383 -2.31 -1.04 -25.50
C ILE A 383 -3.08 -1.33 -26.81
N ARG A 384 -3.46 -2.59 -27.07
CA ARG A 384 -4.27 -2.97 -28.23
C ARG A 384 -5.71 -2.48 -28.14
N LEU A 385 -6.35 -2.63 -26.99
CA LEU A 385 -7.77 -2.35 -26.81
C LEU A 385 -8.10 -0.86 -26.77
N HIS A 386 -7.13 -0.04 -26.38
CA HIS A 386 -7.37 1.35 -26.01
C HIS A 386 -6.36 2.32 -26.64
N SER A 387 -5.89 2.01 -27.86
CA SER A 387 -4.90 2.82 -28.62
C SER A 387 -5.21 4.33 -28.70
N GLU A 388 -6.43 4.71 -28.38
CA GLU A 388 -7.03 6.03 -28.33
C GLU A 388 -7.21 6.61 -26.91
N LYS A 389 -6.63 6.03 -25.86
CA LYS A 389 -6.87 6.48 -24.46
C LYS A 389 -5.63 6.86 -23.64
N GLY A 390 -4.59 7.45 -24.24
CA GLY A 390 -3.52 8.07 -23.45
C GLY A 390 -2.73 7.09 -22.56
N HIS A 391 -2.16 6.05 -23.17
CA HIS A 391 -1.51 4.90 -22.53
C HIS A 391 -0.11 5.10 -21.98
N GLU A 392 0.30 6.33 -21.68
CA GLU A 392 1.69 6.60 -21.30
C GLU A 392 2.15 5.69 -20.14
N CYS A 393 1.31 5.47 -19.14
CA CYS A 393 1.62 4.63 -18.00
C CYS A 393 1.80 3.15 -18.35
N MET A 394 1.06 2.62 -19.35
CA MET A 394 1.21 1.24 -19.83
C MET A 394 2.54 1.03 -20.56
N TRP A 395 2.95 2.02 -21.36
CA TRP A 395 4.27 2.02 -21.99
C TRP A 395 5.40 2.06 -20.94
N HIS A 396 5.26 2.88 -19.90
CA HIS A 396 6.19 2.91 -18.77
C HIS A 396 6.23 1.60 -17.98
N LEU A 397 5.06 0.99 -17.72
CA LEU A 397 4.98 -0.33 -17.08
C LEU A 397 5.75 -1.36 -17.90
N ARG A 398 5.44 -1.45 -19.20
CA ARG A 398 6.09 -2.39 -20.11
C ARG A 398 7.61 -2.17 -20.17
N LEU A 399 8.06 -0.92 -20.10
CA LEU A 399 9.49 -0.60 -20.09
C LEU A 399 10.16 -1.12 -18.82
N GLY A 400 9.53 -0.90 -17.66
CA GLY A 400 9.99 -1.43 -16.38
C GLY A 400 10.03 -2.97 -16.35
N LEU A 401 9.05 -3.64 -16.96
CA LEU A 401 9.03 -5.10 -17.10
C LEU A 401 10.18 -5.61 -17.96
N VAL A 402 10.48 -4.95 -19.08
CA VAL A 402 11.61 -5.34 -19.94
C VAL A 402 12.94 -5.05 -19.24
N GLN A 403 13.07 -3.90 -18.58
CA GLN A 403 14.25 -3.58 -17.78
C GLN A 403 14.51 -4.64 -16.70
N TRP A 404 13.47 -5.07 -15.98
CA TRP A 404 13.54 -6.16 -15.02
C TRP A 404 13.97 -7.49 -15.68
N ALA A 405 13.43 -7.85 -16.84
CA ALA A 405 13.84 -9.07 -17.54
C ALA A 405 15.31 -9.03 -17.97
N CYS A 406 15.78 -7.88 -18.45
CA CYS A 406 17.16 -7.66 -18.87
C CYS A 406 18.17 -7.77 -17.72
N THR A 407 17.82 -7.31 -16.50
CA THR A 407 18.72 -7.45 -15.34
C THR A 407 18.89 -8.91 -14.89
N ARG A 408 17.93 -9.79 -15.20
CA ARG A 408 17.98 -11.21 -14.81
C ARG A 408 18.62 -12.14 -15.85
N SER A 409 18.70 -11.72 -17.11
CA SER A 409 19.32 -12.49 -18.19
C SER A 409 20.26 -11.59 -19.01
N PRO A 410 21.49 -11.34 -18.52
CA PRO A 410 22.48 -10.56 -19.29
C PRO A 410 22.92 -11.27 -20.57
N HIS A 411 22.70 -12.59 -20.67
CA HIS A 411 22.91 -13.38 -21.88
C HIS A 411 21.57 -13.66 -22.55
N HIS A 412 21.02 -12.63 -23.21
CA HIS A 412 19.92 -12.69 -24.18
C HIS A 412 19.09 -13.98 -24.19
N ARG A 413 18.03 -14.00 -23.39
CA ARG A 413 16.76 -14.68 -23.68
C ARG A 413 15.75 -14.04 -22.75
N VAL A 414 15.05 -13.01 -23.22
CA VAL A 414 13.82 -12.56 -22.55
C VAL A 414 12.91 -13.80 -22.55
N LEU A 415 12.85 -14.41 -21.37
CA LEU A 415 12.35 -15.73 -20.99
C LEU A 415 11.67 -16.54 -22.12
N SER A 416 12.53 -17.24 -22.87
CA SER A 416 12.32 -18.32 -23.85
C SER A 416 11.39 -18.16 -25.06
N LEU A 417 10.54 -17.12 -25.19
CA LEU A 417 9.64 -16.98 -26.35
C LEU A 417 9.45 -15.56 -26.90
N TRP A 418 9.96 -14.52 -26.24
CA TRP A 418 9.75 -13.14 -26.66
C TRP A 418 11.09 -12.42 -26.62
N SER A 419 11.76 -12.24 -27.76
CA SER A 419 13.08 -11.61 -27.80
C SER A 419 13.02 -10.07 -27.75
N ALA A 420 14.15 -9.42 -27.50
CA ALA A 420 14.28 -7.97 -27.68
C ALA A 420 13.97 -7.53 -29.12
N GLU A 421 14.24 -8.40 -30.10
CA GLU A 421 13.89 -8.16 -31.49
C GLU A 421 12.37 -8.23 -31.69
N ASP A 422 11.68 -9.21 -31.08
CA ASP A 422 10.23 -9.31 -31.13
C ASP A 422 9.56 -8.08 -30.49
N GLU A 423 10.12 -7.58 -29.39
CA GLU A 423 9.67 -6.32 -28.76
C GLU A 423 9.86 -5.12 -29.69
N LEU A 424 11.04 -4.95 -30.29
CA LEU A 424 11.29 -3.85 -31.24
C LEU A 424 10.40 -3.94 -32.49
N ARG A 425 10.17 -5.14 -33.03
CA ARG A 425 9.24 -5.36 -34.15
C ARG A 425 7.81 -5.00 -33.74
N TRP A 426 7.39 -5.40 -32.54
CA TRP A 426 6.07 -5.07 -32.00
C TRP A 426 5.89 -3.55 -31.85
N VAL A 427 6.86 -2.85 -31.25
CA VAL A 427 6.84 -1.39 -31.09
C VAL A 427 6.81 -0.65 -32.42
N SER A 428 7.56 -1.13 -33.42
CA SER A 428 7.64 -0.52 -34.75
C SER A 428 6.27 -0.50 -35.44
N ALA A 429 5.43 -1.53 -35.22
CA ALA A 429 4.07 -1.55 -35.73
C ALA A 429 3.21 -0.40 -35.17
N TYR A 430 3.40 -0.04 -33.89
CA TYR A 430 2.70 1.09 -33.27
C TYR A 430 3.29 2.44 -33.65
N ALA A 431 4.62 2.54 -33.80
CA ALA A 431 5.29 3.75 -34.25
C ALA A 431 4.92 4.14 -35.69
N GLY A 432 4.45 3.17 -36.50
CA GLY A 432 3.95 3.43 -37.85
C GLY A 432 2.46 3.82 -37.93
N LEU A 433 1.71 3.80 -36.82
CA LEU A 433 0.25 4.00 -36.85
C LEU A 433 -0.18 5.38 -37.40
N HIS A 434 0.59 6.42 -37.12
CA HIS A 434 0.31 7.77 -37.61
C HIS A 434 0.40 7.90 -39.13
N LEU A 435 1.04 6.95 -39.83
CA LEU A 435 1.18 6.94 -41.29
C LEU A 435 -0.06 6.36 -42.00
N LEU A 436 -0.93 5.64 -41.26
CA LEU A 436 -2.12 5.01 -41.81
C LEU A 436 -3.33 5.96 -41.85
N ASP A 437 -3.32 7.03 -41.06
CA ASP A 437 -4.45 7.94 -40.91
C ASP A 437 -4.05 9.40 -41.17
N SER A 438 -4.02 9.77 -42.46
CA SER A 438 -3.52 11.07 -42.94
C SER A 438 -4.23 12.31 -42.36
N ALA A 439 -5.44 12.13 -41.79
CA ALA A 439 -6.24 13.21 -41.21
C ALA A 439 -5.86 13.56 -39.75
N HIS A 440 -5.14 12.68 -39.04
CA HIS A 440 -4.83 12.82 -37.60
C HIS A 440 -3.33 12.99 -37.30
N ALA A 441 -2.53 13.39 -38.29
CA ALA A 441 -1.10 13.70 -38.14
C ALA A 441 -0.83 15.04 -37.40
N LEU A 442 -1.56 15.30 -36.30
CA LEU A 442 -1.47 16.50 -35.48
C LEU A 442 -0.10 16.68 -34.80
N LEU A 443 0.70 15.61 -34.68
CA LEU A 443 2.04 15.61 -34.09
C LEU A 443 3.17 15.75 -35.12
N SER A 444 2.95 16.42 -36.25
CA SER A 444 4.07 16.85 -37.10
C SER A 444 4.96 17.82 -36.30
N PRO A 445 6.30 17.67 -36.31
CA PRO A 445 7.24 18.51 -35.56
C PRO A 445 7.21 20.02 -35.93
N VAL A 446 6.31 20.41 -36.84
CA VAL A 446 6.13 21.77 -37.37
C VAL A 446 4.67 22.27 -37.20
N THR A 447 3.81 21.60 -36.43
CA THR A 447 2.43 22.09 -36.24
C THR A 447 2.43 23.41 -35.46
N GLY A 448 2.01 24.49 -36.12
CA GLY A 448 1.89 25.83 -35.52
C GLY A 448 0.73 25.98 -34.53
N LEU A 449 0.14 24.87 -34.08
CA LEU A 449 -1.01 24.83 -33.17
C LEU A 449 -0.51 24.69 -31.73
N PRO A 450 -0.67 25.71 -30.86
CA PRO A 450 -0.20 25.69 -29.47
C PRO A 450 -0.77 24.53 -28.63
N HIS A 451 -1.86 23.90 -29.09
CA HIS A 451 -2.60 22.86 -28.38
C HIS A 451 -2.52 21.47 -29.06
N ALA A 452 -1.72 21.31 -30.11
CA ALA A 452 -1.63 20.06 -30.87
C ALA A 452 -1.35 18.84 -29.98
N TRP A 453 -0.52 18.99 -28.94
CA TRP A 453 -0.20 17.91 -28.00
C TRP A 453 -1.37 17.53 -27.10
N SER A 454 -2.11 18.50 -26.56
CA SER A 454 -3.30 18.23 -25.74
C SER A 454 -4.45 17.67 -26.57
N GLU A 455 -4.63 18.15 -27.80
CA GLU A 455 -5.66 17.70 -28.74
C GLU A 455 -5.35 16.33 -29.34
N SER A 456 -4.07 15.94 -29.38
CA SER A 456 -3.66 14.61 -29.82
C SER A 456 -3.78 13.57 -28.71
N SER A 457 -3.97 13.95 -27.44
CA SER A 457 -4.12 12.98 -26.35
C SER A 457 -5.29 12.03 -26.65
N GLY A 458 -5.00 10.73 -26.70
CA GLY A 458 -5.97 9.73 -27.11
C GLY A 458 -6.17 9.58 -28.62
N SER A 459 -5.20 10.01 -29.44
CA SER A 459 -5.18 9.73 -30.88
C SER A 459 -4.17 8.63 -31.24
N PRO A 460 -4.30 8.01 -32.43
CA PRO A 460 -3.26 7.13 -32.98
C PRO A 460 -1.88 7.81 -33.06
N ALA A 461 -1.83 9.13 -33.30
CA ALA A 461 -0.58 9.89 -33.29
C ALA A 461 0.08 9.89 -31.90
N TRP A 462 -0.70 10.02 -30.82
CA TRP A 462 -0.18 9.95 -29.45
C TRP A 462 0.35 8.57 -29.08
N THR A 463 -0.35 7.51 -29.50
CA THR A 463 0.15 6.13 -29.32
C THR A 463 1.41 5.89 -30.13
N SER A 464 1.48 6.40 -31.35
CA SER A 464 2.67 6.36 -32.19
C SER A 464 3.86 7.09 -31.54
N PHE A 465 3.63 8.26 -30.95
CA PHE A 465 4.65 9.01 -30.22
C PHE A 465 5.17 8.22 -29.01
N ASN A 466 4.29 7.65 -28.18
CA ASN A 466 4.70 6.87 -27.02
C ASN A 466 5.41 5.58 -27.42
N ALA A 467 4.98 4.91 -28.50
CA ALA A 467 5.68 3.76 -29.06
C ALA A 467 7.09 4.12 -29.52
N ALA A 468 7.25 5.23 -30.25
CA ALA A 468 8.58 5.70 -30.67
C ALA A 468 9.48 6.02 -29.46
N ARG A 469 8.95 6.76 -28.47
CA ARG A 469 9.66 7.07 -27.22
C ARG A 469 10.08 5.79 -26.48
N TYR A 470 9.15 4.84 -26.32
CA TYR A 470 9.42 3.52 -25.73
C TYR A 470 10.54 2.80 -26.50
N GLY A 471 10.47 2.76 -27.83
CA GLY A 471 11.48 2.13 -28.67
C GLY A 471 12.88 2.72 -28.48
N CYS A 472 13.00 4.05 -28.40
CA CYS A 472 14.26 4.72 -28.09
C CYS A 472 14.80 4.34 -26.70
N GLN A 473 13.93 4.32 -25.69
CA GLN A 473 14.32 3.94 -24.32
C GLN A 473 14.72 2.46 -24.23
N LEU A 474 14.00 1.58 -24.93
CA LEU A 474 14.34 0.17 -25.04
C LEU A 474 15.72 -0.02 -25.68
N ALA A 475 15.99 0.67 -26.79
CA ALA A 475 17.30 0.62 -27.43
C ALA A 475 18.43 1.05 -26.48
N ALA A 476 18.23 2.10 -25.69
CA ALA A 476 19.20 2.54 -24.69
C ALA A 476 19.46 1.48 -23.62
N ILE A 477 18.41 0.85 -23.08
CA ILE A 477 18.54 -0.24 -22.09
C ILE A 477 19.34 -1.41 -22.67
N LEU A 478 19.03 -1.80 -23.91
CA LEU A 478 19.71 -2.91 -24.58
C LEU A 478 21.20 -2.60 -24.82
N LEU A 479 21.53 -1.39 -25.30
CA LEU A 479 22.91 -0.94 -25.50
C LEU A 479 23.72 -0.93 -24.19
N ASP A 480 23.13 -0.43 -23.10
CA ASP A 480 23.77 -0.41 -21.79
C ASP A 480 24.06 -1.83 -21.27
N THR A 481 23.13 -2.77 -21.48
CA THR A 481 23.34 -4.17 -21.06
C THR A 481 24.44 -4.87 -21.86
N SER A 482 24.57 -4.59 -23.17
CA SER A 482 25.66 -5.12 -24.00
C SER A 482 27.03 -4.60 -23.57
N SER A 483 27.11 -3.34 -23.14
CA SER A 483 28.38 -2.74 -22.67
C SER A 483 28.92 -3.39 -21.38
N ARG A 484 28.03 -3.80 -20.46
CA ARG A 484 28.39 -4.45 -19.19
C ARG A 484 28.82 -5.91 -19.35
N ALA A 485 28.50 -6.54 -20.48
CA ALA A 485 28.86 -7.92 -20.77
C ALA A 485 30.29 -8.11 -21.32
N SER A 486 31.04 -7.02 -21.55
CA SER A 486 32.43 -7.05 -22.03
C SER A 486 33.41 -6.75 -20.89
N PRO A 487 34.13 -7.74 -20.32
CA PRO A 487 35.06 -7.52 -19.23
C PRO A 487 36.43 -7.11 -19.76
N SER A 488 36.54 -5.92 -20.35
CA SER A 488 37.85 -5.27 -20.50
C SER A 488 37.66 -3.77 -20.63
N VAL A 489 38.17 -3.05 -19.64
CA VAL A 489 38.28 -1.58 -19.55
C VAL A 489 36.99 -0.85 -19.14
N ALA A 490 36.84 -0.64 -17.83
CA ALA A 490 36.86 0.71 -17.23
C ALA A 490 36.44 0.63 -15.75
N SER A 491 37.45 0.72 -14.86
CA SER A 491 37.26 1.39 -13.58
C SER A 491 36.90 2.86 -13.85
N ASP A 492 36.19 3.48 -12.91
CA ASP A 492 35.74 4.89 -12.93
C ASP A 492 34.46 5.21 -13.70
N ARG A 493 33.33 4.62 -13.29
CA ARG A 493 32.02 5.31 -13.30
C ARG A 493 31.15 4.91 -12.09
N LYS A 494 31.46 5.49 -10.92
CA LYS A 494 30.54 5.60 -9.78
C LYS A 494 30.09 7.05 -9.66
N ALA A 495 29.00 7.41 -10.35
CA ALA A 495 28.09 8.54 -10.09
C ALA A 495 27.14 8.66 -11.29
N PHE A 496 25.87 9.02 -11.04
CA PHE A 496 24.72 9.05 -11.98
C PHE A 496 24.16 7.64 -12.28
N LEU A 497 22.94 7.24 -11.90
CA LEU A 497 21.66 7.94 -12.00
C LEU A 497 20.69 7.49 -10.88
N LEU A 498 20.45 8.39 -9.93
CA LEU A 498 19.15 8.62 -9.33
C LEU A 498 19.10 10.13 -9.08
N PRO A 499 18.28 10.84 -9.86
CA PRO A 499 17.35 11.75 -9.23
C PRO A 499 15.93 11.41 -9.70
N SER A 500 15.04 11.31 -8.72
CA SER A 500 13.64 11.76 -8.78
C SER A 500 12.96 11.69 -10.15
N LEU A 501 12.01 10.76 -10.27
CA LEU A 501 10.80 10.97 -11.09
C LEU A 501 10.03 12.17 -10.52
N GLY A 502 10.56 13.37 -10.73
CA GLY A 502 9.81 14.60 -10.74
C GLY A 502 9.46 14.83 -12.20
N LEU A 503 8.17 14.71 -12.51
CA LEU A 503 7.60 15.37 -13.67
C LEU A 503 6.59 16.40 -13.15
N PRO A 504 6.47 17.54 -13.86
CA PRO A 504 5.74 18.73 -13.43
C PRO A 504 4.25 18.49 -13.16
#